data_AF-A0A7R9DJF8-F1
#
_entry.id   AF-A0A7R9DJF8-F1
#
_cell.length_a   1.000
_cell.length_b   1.000
_cell.length_c   1.000
_cell.angle_alpha   90.00
_cell.angle_beta   90.00
_cell.angle_gamma   90.00
#
_symmetry.space_group_name_H-M   'P 1'
#
loop_
_entity.id
_entity.type
_entity.pdbx_description
1 polymer ?
#
loop_
_entity_poly.entity_id
_entity_poly.type
_entity_poly.pdbx_seq_one_letter_code
_entity_poly.pdbx_strand_id
1 'polypeptide(L)'
;MQFYQSEAAYVKFDYSIPRGASIGVYARRNALPTHTQYDILEVLSGFKARSTRGSHPTVKKEVTHFMDPGHWFLSLYNDDGDPQEVSFIAVVAEDMTQNCPNGCSGKGECLLAHCQCNPGFGGEDCSESVCPVLCSQRGEYINGECQCNPGWKGKECSLRHDECEVPDCNGHGHCVNGKCACV
;
A
#
# COMPACT_ATOMS: atom_id res chain seq x y z
N MET A 1 -17.10 6.19 -2.96
CA MET A 1 -16.83 7.65 -3.01
C MET A 1 -15.43 7.90 -3.53
N GLN A 2 -15.11 9.13 -3.94
CA GLN A 2 -13.77 9.48 -4.41
C GLN A 2 -13.35 10.87 -3.95
N PHE A 3 -12.05 11.08 -3.80
CA PHE A 3 -11.46 12.39 -3.53
C PHE A 3 -10.04 12.46 -4.12
N TYR A 4 -9.48 13.66 -4.21
CA TYR A 4 -8.11 13.86 -4.66
C TYR A 4 -7.25 14.25 -3.46
N GLN A 5 -6.17 13.49 -3.23
CA GLN A 5 -5.14 13.85 -2.27
C GLN A 5 -4.02 14.58 -3.01
N SER A 6 -3.70 15.79 -2.57
CA SER A 6 -2.75 16.67 -3.28
C SER A 6 -1.30 16.44 -2.87
N GLU A 7 -1.07 16.14 -1.60
CA GLU A 7 0.25 15.93 -1.02
C GLU A 7 0.27 14.63 -0.21
N ALA A 8 1.47 14.04 -0.09
CA ALA A 8 1.64 12.84 0.71
C ALA A 8 1.43 13.21 2.18
N ALA A 9 0.44 12.59 2.83
CA ALA A 9 0.16 12.86 4.23
C ALA A 9 -0.57 11.69 4.87
N TYR A 10 -0.51 11.62 6.20
CA TYR A 10 -1.45 10.79 6.93
C TYR A 10 -2.81 11.44 6.96
N VAL A 11 -3.82 10.64 6.67
CA VAL A 11 -5.22 11.03 6.72
C VAL A 11 -5.89 10.19 7.79
N LYS A 12 -6.47 10.87 8.76
CA LYS A 12 -7.25 10.29 9.84
C LYS A 12 -8.71 10.21 9.41
N PHE A 13 -9.29 9.03 9.51
CA PHE A 13 -10.69 8.75 9.24
C PHE A 13 -11.42 8.47 10.55
N ASP A 14 -12.36 9.36 10.89
CA ASP A 14 -13.23 9.24 12.05
C ASP A 14 -14.57 8.65 11.62
N TYR A 15 -14.70 7.33 11.69
CA TYR A 15 -15.93 6.60 11.34
C TYR A 15 -16.91 6.54 12.52
N SER A 16 -18.20 6.67 12.21
CA SER A 16 -19.32 6.36 13.10
C SER A 16 -20.16 5.26 12.44
N ILE A 17 -20.06 4.05 12.98
CA ILE A 17 -20.77 2.86 12.48
C ILE A 17 -21.86 2.41 13.47
N PRO A 18 -22.95 1.78 13.02
CA PRO A 18 -23.95 1.22 13.92
C PRO A 18 -23.39 0.12 14.83
N ARG A 19 -23.94 -0.03 16.03
CA ARG A 19 -23.57 -1.17 16.89
C ARG A 19 -23.98 -2.48 16.27
N GLY A 20 -23.08 -3.46 16.36
CA GLY A 20 -23.29 -4.78 15.77
C GLY A 20 -23.10 -4.82 14.26
N ALA A 21 -22.77 -3.70 13.61
CA ALA A 21 -22.38 -3.72 12.20
C ALA A 21 -20.94 -4.22 12.05
N SER A 22 -20.67 -4.89 10.94
CA SER A 22 -19.33 -5.20 10.43
C SER A 22 -19.20 -4.62 9.04
N ILE A 23 -18.32 -3.63 8.89
CA ILE A 23 -18.17 -2.90 7.63
C ILE A 23 -16.73 -3.03 7.14
N GLY A 24 -16.56 -3.60 5.95
CA GLY A 24 -15.29 -3.61 5.24
C GLY A 24 -15.08 -2.29 4.51
N VAL A 25 -13.95 -1.65 4.71
CA VAL A 25 -13.58 -0.39 4.05
C VAL A 25 -12.36 -0.64 3.19
N TYR A 26 -12.51 -0.43 1.90
CA TYR A 26 -11.45 -0.60 0.91
C TYR A 26 -11.12 0.73 0.29
N ALA A 27 -9.84 1.08 0.23
CA ALA A 27 -9.37 2.23 -0.51
C ALA A 27 -8.33 1.83 -1.55
N ARG A 28 -8.35 2.53 -2.70
CA ARG A 28 -7.35 2.36 -3.74
C ARG A 28 -7.07 3.66 -4.47
N ARG A 29 -5.80 3.88 -4.79
CA ARG A 29 -5.28 5.02 -5.54
C ARG A 29 -5.38 4.76 -7.04
N ASN A 30 -5.86 5.77 -7.75
CA ASN A 30 -6.03 5.88 -9.21
C ASN A 30 -6.90 4.80 -9.87
N ALA A 31 -7.58 3.96 -9.10
CA ALA A 31 -8.49 2.93 -9.58
C ALA A 31 -9.53 2.59 -8.52
N LEU A 32 -10.68 2.05 -8.94
CA LEU A 32 -11.69 1.53 -8.01
C LEU A 32 -11.11 0.32 -7.24
N PRO A 33 -11.32 0.25 -5.90
CA PRO A 33 -10.93 -0.91 -5.12
C PRO A 33 -11.85 -2.12 -5.41
N THR A 34 -11.31 -3.32 -5.23
CA THR A 34 -12.05 -4.59 -5.23
C THR A 34 -11.62 -5.42 -4.01
N HIS A 35 -12.31 -6.53 -3.74
CA HIS A 35 -11.93 -7.45 -2.64
C HIS A 35 -10.51 -8.03 -2.79
N THR A 36 -9.92 -7.99 -3.98
CA THR A 36 -8.58 -8.55 -4.26
C THR A 36 -7.58 -7.50 -4.71
N GLN A 37 -8.01 -6.26 -4.95
CA GLN A 37 -7.15 -5.16 -5.39
C GLN A 37 -7.49 -3.90 -4.61
N TYR A 38 -6.68 -3.61 -3.61
CA TYR A 38 -6.81 -2.47 -2.72
C TYR A 38 -5.44 -2.07 -2.20
N ASP A 39 -5.32 -0.80 -1.80
CA ASP A 39 -4.12 -0.29 -1.12
C ASP A 39 -4.35 -0.26 0.40
N ILE A 40 -5.61 -0.07 0.83
CA ILE A 40 -6.03 -0.06 2.24
C ILE A 40 -7.24 -0.97 2.41
N LEU A 41 -7.21 -1.82 3.45
CA LEU A 41 -8.34 -2.62 3.92
C LEU A 41 -8.49 -2.44 5.43
N GLU A 42 -9.65 -1.95 5.84
CA GLU A 42 -10.03 -1.82 7.25
C GLU A 42 -11.33 -2.57 7.52
N VAL A 43 -11.37 -3.36 8.60
CA VAL A 43 -12.58 -4.07 9.03
C VAL A 43 -13.12 -3.41 10.29
N LEU A 44 -14.16 -2.59 10.13
CA LEU A 44 -14.75 -1.83 11.21
C LEU A 44 -15.79 -2.68 11.94
N SER A 45 -15.43 -3.16 13.13
CA SER A 45 -16.33 -3.94 13.99
C SER A 45 -17.04 -3.07 15.04
N GLY A 46 -18.37 -3.08 14.99
CA GLY A 46 -19.27 -2.46 15.96
C GLY A 46 -19.57 -3.35 17.18
N PHE A 47 -18.98 -4.54 17.26
CA PHE A 47 -19.17 -5.48 18.37
C PHE A 47 -18.21 -5.13 19.52
N LYS A 48 -18.74 -4.81 20.71
CA LYS A 48 -17.93 -4.63 21.93
C LYS A 48 -18.02 -5.87 22.82
N ALA A 49 -16.88 -6.28 23.40
CA ALA A 49 -16.78 -7.46 24.28
C ALA A 49 -17.56 -7.36 25.61
N ARG A 50 -17.95 -6.16 26.05
CA ARG A 50 -18.78 -5.93 27.25
C ARG A 50 -19.81 -4.82 26.97
N SER A 51 -21.09 -5.19 27.01
CA SER A 51 -22.20 -4.25 26.87
C SER A 51 -22.70 -3.84 28.26
N THR A 52 -22.56 -2.56 28.60
CA THR A 52 -23.34 -1.94 29.67
C THR A 52 -24.68 -1.46 29.10
N ARG A 53 -25.78 -1.77 29.79
CA ARG A 53 -27.13 -1.27 29.46
C ARG A 53 -27.10 0.26 29.52
N GLY A 54 -27.32 0.93 28.38
CA GLY A 54 -27.33 2.40 28.25
C GLY A 54 -26.42 2.97 27.16
N SER A 55 -25.92 2.16 26.24
CA SER A 55 -24.85 2.57 25.33
C SER A 55 -25.39 3.18 24.01
N HIS A 56 -24.73 4.21 23.45
CA HIS A 56 -25.13 4.96 22.21
C HIS A 56 -25.36 4.09 20.96
N PRO A 57 -26.32 4.37 20.07
CA PRO A 57 -26.63 3.49 18.92
C PRO A 57 -25.43 3.25 17.97
N THR A 58 -24.44 4.13 17.96
CA THR A 58 -23.24 4.03 17.12
C THR A 58 -21.95 3.80 17.91
N VAL A 59 -20.94 3.29 17.21
CA VAL A 59 -19.56 3.10 17.67
C VAL A 59 -18.65 3.97 16.82
N LYS A 60 -17.81 4.77 17.48
CA LYS A 60 -16.75 5.53 16.82
C LYS A 60 -15.52 4.66 16.62
N LYS A 61 -14.90 4.76 15.45
CA LYS A 61 -13.64 4.13 15.08
C LYS A 61 -12.75 5.18 14.42
N GLU A 62 -11.53 5.27 14.89
CA GLU A 62 -10.51 6.17 14.36
C GLU A 62 -9.42 5.30 13.75
N VAL A 63 -9.12 5.53 12.48
CA VAL A 63 -8.02 4.86 11.76
C VAL A 63 -7.25 5.92 10.98
N THR A 64 -5.94 5.75 10.89
CA THR A 64 -5.04 6.72 10.25
C THR A 64 -4.20 6.00 9.23
N HIS A 65 -4.17 6.50 7.99
CA HIS A 65 -3.42 5.90 6.90
C HIS A 65 -2.54 6.92 6.21
N PHE A 66 -1.33 6.50 5.86
CA PHE A 66 -0.50 7.25 4.93
C PHE A 66 -1.14 7.20 3.53
N MET A 67 -1.32 8.35 2.90
CA MET A 67 -1.94 8.45 1.58
C MET A 67 -1.05 9.26 0.64
N ASP A 68 -0.56 8.61 -0.41
CA ASP A 68 0.17 9.27 -1.50
C ASP A 68 -0.72 10.22 -2.32
N PRO A 69 -0.13 11.23 -2.99
CA PRO A 69 -0.86 12.12 -3.89
C PRO A 69 -1.56 11.35 -5.01
N GLY A 70 -2.84 11.62 -5.27
CA GLY A 70 -3.58 10.95 -6.35
C GLY A 70 -5.09 10.95 -6.16
N HIS A 71 -5.79 10.35 -7.12
CA HIS A 71 -7.23 10.12 -7.02
C HIS A 71 -7.50 8.89 -6.17
N TRP A 72 -8.13 9.04 -5.01
CA TRP A 72 -8.46 7.93 -4.14
C TRP A 72 -9.92 7.55 -4.27
N PHE A 73 -10.18 6.26 -4.36
CA PHE A 73 -11.49 5.66 -4.40
C PHE A 73 -11.70 4.84 -3.12
N LEU A 74 -12.77 5.13 -2.39
CA LEU A 74 -13.14 4.44 -1.16
C LEU A 74 -14.48 3.73 -1.35
N SER A 75 -14.53 2.44 -1.00
CA SER A 75 -15.72 1.60 -1.06
C SER A 75 -15.98 0.97 0.31
N LEU A 76 -17.23 1.07 0.78
CA LEU A 76 -17.68 0.45 2.02
C LEU A 76 -18.56 -0.75 1.65
N TYR A 77 -18.26 -1.89 2.26
CA TYR A 77 -18.97 -3.15 2.08
C TYR A 77 -19.64 -3.50 3.39
N ASN A 78 -20.96 -3.60 3.34
CA ASN A 78 -21.76 -4.10 4.43
C ASN A 78 -21.83 -5.62 4.30
N ASP A 79 -21.23 -6.32 5.26
CA ASP A 79 -21.30 -7.79 5.30
C ASP A 79 -22.59 -8.29 5.95
N ASP A 80 -23.44 -7.38 6.44
CA ASP A 80 -24.73 -7.69 7.05
C ASP A 80 -25.88 -7.67 6.02
N GLY A 81 -26.98 -8.38 6.34
CA GLY A 81 -28.18 -8.42 5.50
C GLY A 81 -29.04 -7.17 5.59
N ASP A 82 -28.94 -6.44 6.71
CA ASP A 82 -29.70 -5.22 6.96
C ASP A 82 -28.93 -3.97 6.50
N PRO A 83 -29.60 -2.96 5.90
CA PRO A 83 -28.95 -1.70 5.53
C PRO A 83 -28.35 -0.97 6.74
N GLN A 84 -27.09 -0.57 6.64
CA GLN A 84 -26.39 0.17 7.69
C GLN A 84 -26.03 1.58 7.22
N GLU A 85 -26.26 2.59 8.07
CA GLU A 85 -25.83 3.96 7.81
C GLU A 85 -24.48 4.23 8.47
N VAL A 86 -23.49 4.56 7.64
CA VAL A 86 -22.12 4.87 8.08
C VAL A 86 -21.81 6.31 7.70
N SER A 87 -21.32 7.08 8.66
CA SER A 87 -20.76 8.41 8.43
C SER A 87 -19.30 8.43 8.81
N PHE A 88 -18.52 9.26 8.12
CA PHE A 88 -17.15 9.50 8.52
C PHE A 88 -16.67 10.88 8.08
N ILE A 89 -15.59 11.32 8.71
CA ILE A 89 -14.86 12.51 8.33
C ILE A 89 -13.40 12.11 8.09
N ALA A 90 -12.81 12.60 7.02
CA ALA A 90 -11.39 12.42 6.71
C ALA A 90 -10.67 13.77 6.87
N VAL A 91 -9.61 13.80 7.67
CA VAL A 91 -8.79 14.99 7.91
C VAL A 91 -7.31 14.66 7.80
N VAL A 92 -6.51 15.58 7.28
CA VAL A 92 -5.05 15.45 7.32
C VAL A 92 -4.61 15.49 8.79
N ALA A 93 -3.78 14.53 9.20
CA ALA A 93 -3.25 14.46 10.55
C ALA A 93 -2.08 15.44 10.72
N GLU A 94 -2.20 16.37 11.66
CA GLU A 94 -1.23 17.47 11.85
C GLU A 94 0.03 17.09 12.65
N ASP A 95 0.11 15.87 13.18
CA ASP A 95 1.17 15.48 14.13
C ASP A 95 1.71 14.06 13.87
N MET A 96 2.37 13.88 12.73
CA MET A 96 3.09 12.64 12.39
C MET A 96 4.60 12.86 12.42
N THR A 97 5.09 13.55 13.46
CA THR A 97 6.52 13.64 13.79
C THR A 97 7.09 12.32 14.33
N GLN A 98 6.45 11.19 14.02
CA GLN A 98 6.93 9.89 14.45
C GLN A 98 8.17 9.53 13.64
N ASN A 99 9.20 9.02 14.31
CA ASN A 99 10.26 8.33 13.60
C ASN A 99 9.64 7.11 12.90
N CYS A 100 10.15 6.76 11.72
CA CYS A 100 9.68 5.56 11.06
C CYS A 100 9.78 4.34 11.98
N PRO A 101 8.79 3.44 11.94
CA PRO A 101 8.77 2.26 12.78
C PRO A 101 10.05 1.47 12.55
N ASN A 102 10.77 1.19 13.64
CA ASN A 102 12.08 0.52 13.66
C ASN A 102 13.12 1.06 12.64
N GLY A 103 13.02 2.33 12.24
CA GLY A 103 13.88 2.90 11.19
C GLY A 103 13.78 2.15 9.86
N CYS A 104 12.57 1.67 9.51
CA CYS A 104 12.31 0.85 8.33
C CYS A 104 13.17 -0.42 8.28
N SER A 105 13.60 -0.92 9.44
CA SER A 105 14.46 -2.09 9.59
C SER A 105 15.75 -2.04 8.74
N GLY A 106 16.19 -0.84 8.31
CA GLY A 106 17.28 -0.66 7.35
C GLY A 106 16.99 -1.21 5.94
N LYS A 107 15.73 -1.51 5.61
CA LYS A 107 15.27 -2.15 4.36
C LYS A 107 14.29 -1.27 3.57
N GLY A 108 14.31 0.03 3.82
CA GLY A 108 13.49 1.00 3.11
C GLY A 108 13.92 2.42 3.43
N GLU A 109 13.28 3.35 2.75
CA GLU A 109 13.45 4.78 2.99
C GLU A 109 12.35 5.29 3.92
N CYS A 110 12.73 6.12 4.88
CA CYS A 110 11.80 6.74 5.79
C CYS A 110 11.30 8.08 5.22
N LEU A 111 10.03 8.15 4.85
CA LEU A 111 9.40 9.37 4.35
C LEU A 111 8.18 9.70 5.20
N LEU A 112 8.21 10.83 5.91
CA LEU A 112 7.10 11.30 6.75
C LEU A 112 6.58 10.19 7.67
N ALA A 113 7.43 9.56 8.51
CA ALA A 113 7.08 8.44 9.40
C ALA A 113 6.58 7.14 8.71
N HIS A 114 6.51 7.09 7.39
CA HIS A 114 6.14 5.92 6.61
C HIS A 114 7.36 5.28 5.95
N CYS A 115 7.42 3.96 5.95
CA CYS A 115 8.50 3.21 5.33
C CYS A 115 8.18 2.84 3.90
N GLN A 116 8.92 3.41 2.96
CA GLN A 116 8.93 2.97 1.57
C GLN A 116 9.91 1.81 1.41
N CYS A 117 9.39 0.59 1.42
CA CYS A 117 10.22 -0.62 1.44
C CYS A 117 10.94 -0.89 0.13
N ASN A 118 12.18 -1.36 0.24
CA ASN A 118 12.95 -1.85 -0.89
C ASN A 118 12.28 -3.09 -1.51
N PRO A 119 12.52 -3.37 -2.80
CA PRO A 119 11.99 -4.58 -3.45
C PRO A 119 12.28 -5.86 -2.66
N GLY A 120 11.25 -6.69 -2.47
CA GLY A 120 11.32 -7.92 -1.69
C GLY A 120 11.08 -7.75 -0.18
N PHE A 121 10.78 -6.53 0.27
CA PHE A 121 10.40 -6.25 1.65
C PHE A 121 9.03 -5.56 1.73
N GLY A 122 8.35 -5.76 2.84
CA GLY A 122 7.03 -5.20 3.11
C GLY A 122 6.75 -5.13 4.61
N GLY A 123 5.51 -4.84 4.95
CA GLY A 123 5.11 -4.51 6.32
C GLY A 123 5.38 -3.04 6.65
N GLU A 124 4.90 -2.62 7.83
CA GLU A 124 4.94 -1.23 8.28
C GLU A 124 6.37 -0.68 8.44
N ASP A 125 7.32 -1.55 8.77
CA ASP A 125 8.73 -1.25 9.02
C ASP A 125 9.69 -1.98 8.08
N CYS A 126 9.20 -2.53 6.97
CA CYS A 126 9.98 -3.31 6.01
C CYS A 126 10.67 -4.56 6.58
N SER A 127 10.26 -5.04 7.75
CA SER A 127 10.84 -6.24 8.36
C SER A 127 10.41 -7.53 7.65
N GLU A 128 9.25 -7.53 7.01
CA GLU A 128 8.68 -8.70 6.35
C GLU A 128 9.37 -8.94 5.02
N SER A 129 9.88 -10.15 4.82
CA SER A 129 10.35 -10.58 3.51
C SER A 129 9.14 -10.94 2.66
N VAL A 130 8.86 -10.14 1.64
CA VAL A 130 7.86 -10.49 0.65
C VAL A 130 8.59 -11.33 -0.39
N CYS A 131 8.16 -12.58 -0.56
CA CYS A 131 8.72 -13.41 -1.64
C CYS A 131 8.60 -12.62 -2.95
N PRO A 132 9.72 -12.34 -3.65
CA PRO A 132 9.66 -11.61 -4.90
C PRO A 132 8.65 -12.28 -5.81
N VAL A 133 7.83 -11.45 -6.46
CA VAL A 133 6.89 -11.94 -7.46
C VAL A 133 7.70 -12.72 -8.48
N LEU A 134 7.41 -14.01 -8.61
CA LEU A 134 8.18 -14.92 -9.45
C LEU A 134 8.32 -14.33 -10.86
N CYS A 135 9.57 -14.08 -11.29
CA CYS A 135 9.88 -13.47 -12.58
C CYS A 135 9.22 -12.11 -12.83
N SER A 136 8.94 -11.35 -11.76
CA SER A 136 8.27 -10.04 -11.78
C SER A 136 6.95 -10.01 -12.58
N GLN A 137 6.27 -11.16 -12.72
CA GLN A 137 5.13 -11.34 -13.66
C GLN A 137 5.45 -11.00 -15.13
N ARG A 138 6.73 -10.94 -15.48
CA ARG A 138 7.26 -10.58 -16.81
C ARG A 138 8.11 -11.70 -17.39
N GLY A 139 7.88 -12.93 -16.95
CA GLY A 139 8.52 -14.13 -17.45
C GLY A 139 7.87 -15.38 -16.88
N GLU A 140 8.30 -16.52 -17.41
CA GLU A 140 7.89 -17.85 -16.95
C GLU A 140 9.03 -18.47 -16.14
N TYR A 141 8.72 -19.07 -14.99
CA TYR A 141 9.73 -19.75 -14.17
C TYR A 141 9.86 -21.20 -14.61
N ILE A 142 11.02 -21.54 -15.20
CA ILE A 142 11.26 -22.85 -15.80
C ILE A 142 12.65 -23.33 -15.36
N ASN A 143 12.73 -24.54 -14.83
CA ASN A 143 13.98 -25.20 -14.43
C ASN A 143 14.88 -24.40 -13.45
N GLY A 144 14.30 -23.56 -12.59
CA GLY A 144 15.05 -22.79 -11.59
C GLY A 144 15.49 -21.40 -12.04
N GLU A 145 15.08 -20.98 -13.24
CA GLU A 145 15.40 -19.66 -13.80
C GLU A 145 14.16 -19.00 -14.39
N CYS A 146 14.18 -17.66 -14.46
CA CYS A 146 13.15 -16.89 -15.11
C CYS A 146 13.43 -16.71 -16.60
N GLN A 147 12.50 -17.20 -17.42
CA GLN A 147 12.49 -17.01 -18.85
C GLN A 147 11.68 -15.76 -19.19
N CYS A 148 12.37 -14.65 -19.42
CA CYS A 148 11.72 -13.35 -19.54
C CYS A 148 10.93 -13.18 -20.83
N ASN A 149 9.79 -12.49 -20.71
CA ASN A 149 8.99 -12.04 -21.83
C ASN A 149 9.83 -11.11 -22.73
N PRO A 150 9.53 -11.05 -24.04
CA PRO A 150 10.24 -10.15 -24.96
C PRO A 150 10.31 -8.71 -24.44
N GLY A 151 11.51 -8.12 -24.48
CA GLY A 151 11.77 -6.77 -23.97
C GLY A 151 12.17 -6.70 -22.49
N TRP A 152 12.21 -7.82 -21.77
CA TRP A 152 12.62 -7.91 -20.37
C TRP A 152 13.88 -8.78 -20.21
N LYS A 153 14.66 -8.50 -19.16
CA LYS A 153 15.86 -9.23 -18.79
C LYS A 153 16.13 -9.14 -17.28
N GLY A 154 17.23 -9.75 -16.86
CA GLY A 154 17.63 -9.84 -15.45
C GLY A 154 17.10 -11.12 -14.81
N LYS A 155 17.70 -11.51 -13.68
CA LYS A 155 17.39 -12.78 -12.99
C LYS A 155 15.91 -12.95 -12.64
N GLU A 156 15.22 -11.84 -12.39
CA GLU A 156 13.80 -11.79 -12.05
C GLU A 156 12.94 -11.10 -13.13
N CYS A 157 13.46 -10.91 -14.35
CA CYS A 157 12.75 -10.21 -15.45
C CYS A 157 12.24 -8.79 -15.09
N SER A 158 12.95 -8.12 -14.19
CA SER A 158 12.61 -6.79 -13.68
C SER A 158 13.16 -5.64 -14.52
N LEU A 159 14.15 -5.90 -15.39
CA LEU A 159 14.83 -4.87 -16.19
C LEU A 159 14.32 -4.88 -17.63
N ARG A 160 14.19 -3.71 -18.26
CA ARG A 160 13.99 -3.65 -19.71
C ARG A 160 15.27 -4.02 -20.45
N HIS A 161 15.14 -4.52 -21.68
CA HIS A 161 16.30 -4.94 -22.46
C HIS A 161 17.31 -3.81 -22.72
N ASP A 162 16.81 -2.58 -22.88
CA ASP A 162 17.56 -1.35 -23.14
C ASP A 162 18.07 -0.64 -21.87
N GLU A 163 17.68 -1.10 -20.69
CA GLU A 163 18.17 -0.57 -19.40
C GLU A 163 19.44 -1.31 -18.96
N CYS A 164 20.40 -0.59 -18.38
CA CYS A 164 21.58 -1.20 -17.77
C CYS A 164 21.24 -1.69 -16.36
N GLU A 165 21.81 -2.83 -15.97
CA GLU A 165 21.65 -3.35 -14.59
C GLU A 165 22.21 -2.37 -13.55
N VAL A 166 23.28 -1.66 -13.91
CA VAL A 166 23.80 -0.51 -13.18
C VAL A 166 23.50 0.75 -14.02
N PRO A 167 22.50 1.58 -13.66
CA PRO A 167 22.05 2.69 -14.48
C PRO A 167 23.13 3.72 -14.84
N ASP A 168 24.05 3.98 -13.92
CA ASP A 168 25.14 4.95 -14.06
C ASP A 168 26.45 4.32 -14.54
N CYS A 169 26.44 3.01 -14.84
CA CYS A 169 27.64 2.26 -15.18
C CYS A 169 28.80 2.44 -14.19
N ASN A 170 28.47 2.59 -12.89
CA ASN A 170 29.41 2.92 -11.80
C ASN A 170 30.19 4.22 -12.03
N GLY A 171 29.66 5.16 -12.80
CA GLY A 171 30.32 6.43 -13.14
C GLY A 171 31.49 6.30 -14.13
N HIS A 172 31.73 5.10 -14.68
CA HIS A 172 32.83 4.82 -15.62
C HIS A 172 32.34 4.62 -17.06
N GLY A 173 31.10 4.98 -17.35
CA GLY A 173 30.47 4.62 -18.61
C GLY A 173 29.16 5.35 -18.87
N HIS A 174 28.64 5.15 -20.08
CA HIS A 174 27.29 5.49 -20.44
C HIS A 174 26.50 4.23 -20.78
N CYS A 175 25.23 4.18 -20.38
CA CYS A 175 24.35 3.09 -20.77
C CYS A 175 23.91 3.24 -22.23
N VAL A 176 24.16 2.23 -23.05
CA VAL A 176 23.78 2.20 -24.46
C VAL A 176 23.15 0.84 -24.77
N ASN A 177 21.84 0.83 -25.11
CA ASN A 177 21.06 -0.39 -25.40
C ASN A 177 21.22 -1.47 -24.31
N GLY A 178 21.14 -1.03 -23.05
CA GLY A 178 21.21 -1.91 -21.89
C GLY A 178 22.59 -2.52 -21.62
N LYS A 179 23.65 -1.96 -22.21
CA LYS A 179 25.04 -2.29 -21.93
C LYS A 179 25.83 -1.04 -21.58
N CYS A 180 26.70 -1.15 -20.60
CA CYS A 180 27.61 -0.07 -20.26
C CYS A 180 28.72 0.04 -21.31
N ALA A 181 28.80 1.20 -21.95
CA ALA A 181 29.91 1.61 -22.79
C ALA A 181 30.86 2.45 -21.94
N CYS A 182 32.06 1.93 -21.68
CA CYS A 182 33.05 2.62 -20.85
C CYS A 182 33.55 3.90 -21.52
N VAL A 183 33.81 4.94 -20.73
CA VAL A 183 34.41 6.22 -21.16
C VAL A 183 35.84 6.33 -20.67
#